data_AF-A0A382HH60-F1
#
_entry.id   AF-A0A382HH60-F1
#
_cell.length_a   1.000
_cell.length_b   1.000
_cell.length_c   1.000
_cell.angle_alpha   90.00
_cell.angle_beta   90.00
_cell.angle_gamma   90.00
#
_symmetry.space_group_name_H-M   'P 1'
#
loop_
_entity.id
_entity.type
_entity.pdbx_description
1 polymer ?
#
loop_
_entity_poly.entity_id
_entity_poly.type
_entity_poly.pdbx_seq_one_letter_code
_entity_poly.pdbx_strand_id
1 'polypeptide(L)'
;MENFEQLLESGIANQTMSDIASRLKVSLRTLYEIAPSKEDLIVSTMDRILTNIAIQAYSSIKDITSPLAKLKKFTEIGNEAVGPRTQKFEADLWKIKGAKEMIDYHQDAYINHIKK
;
A
#
# COMPACT_ATOMS: atom_id res chain seq x y z
N MET A 1 19.43 5.66 -1.45
CA MET A 1 18.86 6.03 -0.13
C MET A 1 17.63 5.17 0.04
N GLU A 2 17.48 4.45 1.16
CA GLU A 2 16.29 3.62 1.41
C GLU A 2 15.07 4.54 1.57
N ASN A 3 13.95 4.22 0.91
CA ASN A 3 12.69 4.93 1.12
C ASN A 3 11.75 4.10 2.02
N PHE A 4 10.67 4.71 2.49
CA PHE A 4 9.78 4.05 3.44
C PHE A 4 9.01 2.86 2.82
N GLU A 5 8.82 2.82 1.51
CA GLU A 5 8.21 1.67 0.81
C GLU A 5 9.14 0.45 0.89
N GLN A 6 10.43 0.65 0.63
CA GLN A 6 11.46 -0.39 0.78
C GLN A 6 11.59 -0.85 2.25
N LEU A 7 11.44 0.09 3.18
CA LEU A 7 11.45 -0.19 4.61
C LEU A 7 10.29 -1.13 4.98
N LEU A 8 9.06 -0.84 4.51
CA LEU A 8 7.88 -1.69 4.69
C LEU A 8 8.09 -3.10 4.14
N GLU A 9 8.67 -3.23 2.95
CA GLU A 9 9.01 -4.54 2.34
C GLU A 9 9.99 -5.36 3.18
N SER A 10 10.91 -4.69 3.89
CA SER A 10 11.89 -5.34 4.77
C SER A 10 11.30 -5.76 6.13
N GLY A 11 10.12 -5.25 6.49
CA GLY A 11 9.43 -5.51 7.76
C GLY A 11 9.78 -4.50 8.85
N ILE A 12 8.75 -3.89 9.45
CA ILE A 12 8.91 -2.75 10.39
C ILE A 12 8.03 -2.85 11.63
N ALA A 13 7.35 -3.99 11.83
CA ALA A 13 6.45 -4.22 12.95
C ALA A 13 7.13 -3.92 14.29
N ASN A 14 8.38 -4.36 14.44
CA ASN A 14 9.20 -4.20 15.66
C ASN A 14 10.01 -2.90 15.70
N GLN A 15 9.86 -1.99 14.72
CA GLN A 15 10.58 -0.72 14.70
C GLN A 15 9.77 0.40 15.36
N THR A 16 10.46 1.33 16.00
CA THR A 16 9.92 2.58 16.52
C THR A 16 10.02 3.70 15.46
N MET A 17 9.30 4.81 15.65
CA MET A 17 9.47 6.01 14.81
C MET A 17 10.93 6.50 14.79
N SER A 18 11.66 6.36 15.90
CA SER A 18 13.08 6.72 15.97
C SER A 18 13.95 5.80 15.11
N ASP A 19 13.72 4.47 15.16
CA ASP A 19 14.45 3.51 14.32
C ASP A 19 14.20 3.77 12.83
N ILE A 20 12.95 4.07 12.47
CA ILE A 20 12.54 4.44 11.12
C ILE A 20 13.27 5.72 10.67
N ALA A 21 13.28 6.76 11.49
CA ALA A 21 13.95 8.03 11.19
C ALA A 21 15.45 7.84 10.95
N SER A 22 16.11 7.03 11.78
CA SER A 22 17.53 6.70 11.65
C SER A 22 17.83 5.95 10.34
N ARG A 23 17.01 4.97 9.96
CA ARG A 23 17.17 4.24 8.69
C ARG A 23 16.98 5.13 7.46
N LEU A 24 15.94 5.97 7.49
CA LEU A 24 15.64 6.91 6.41
C LEU A 24 16.59 8.13 6.38
N LYS A 25 17.43 8.30 7.40
CA LYS A 25 18.34 9.46 7.57
C LYS A 25 17.59 10.79 7.59
N VAL A 26 16.42 10.81 8.23
CA VAL A 26 15.61 12.01 8.46
C VAL A 26 15.48 12.29 9.96
N SER A 27 15.04 13.48 10.32
CA SER A 27 14.77 13.78 11.73
C SER A 27 13.50 13.07 12.20
N LEU A 28 13.43 12.72 13.49
CA LEU A 28 12.19 12.21 14.10
C LEU A 28 11.03 13.20 13.94
N ARG A 29 11.33 14.50 14.04
CA ARG A 29 10.36 15.58 13.81
C ARG A 29 9.75 15.52 12.41
N THR A 30 10.57 15.28 11.38
CA THR A 30 10.12 15.15 9.99
C THR A 30 9.10 14.03 9.84
N LEU A 31 9.27 12.90 10.53
CA LEU A 31 8.27 11.83 10.47
C LEU A 31 6.96 12.22 11.16
N TYR A 32 7.03 12.90 12.31
CA TYR A 32 5.83 13.38 13.01
C TYR A 32 5.09 14.50 12.26
N GLU A 33 5.79 15.29 11.44
CA GLU A 33 5.17 16.25 10.52
C GLU A 33 4.41 15.56 9.38
N ILE A 34 4.79 14.33 9.02
CA ILE A 34 4.10 13.52 8.00
C ILE A 34 2.91 12.77 8.61
N ALA A 35 3.11 12.13 9.76
CA ALA A 35 2.09 11.30 10.39
C ALA A 35 2.24 11.31 11.92
N PRO A 36 1.13 11.42 12.68
CA PRO A 36 1.20 11.55 14.13
C PRO A 36 1.61 10.26 14.86
N SER A 37 1.56 9.11 14.18
CA SER A 37 1.97 7.81 14.72
C SER A 37 2.66 6.93 13.68
N LYS A 38 3.27 5.82 14.13
CA LYS A 38 3.85 4.80 13.23
C LYS A 38 2.75 4.17 12.38
N GLU A 39 1.61 3.89 12.99
CA GLU A 39 0.44 3.30 12.36
C GLU A 39 -0.08 4.21 11.24
N ASP A 40 -0.22 5.51 11.50
CA ASP A 40 -0.64 6.49 10.48
C ASP A 40 0.41 6.63 9.34
N LEU A 41 1.70 6.54 9.67
CA LEU A 41 2.77 6.55 8.67
C LEU A 41 2.70 5.32 7.76
N ILE A 42 2.42 4.14 8.34
CA ILE A 42 2.22 2.89 7.60
C ILE A 42 1.00 3.00 6.70
N VAL A 43 -0.15 3.37 7.25
CA VAL A 43 -1.42 3.46 6.50
C VAL A 43 -1.31 4.43 5.34
N SER A 44 -0.78 5.64 5.57
CA SER A 44 -0.61 6.66 4.51
C SER A 44 0.35 6.21 3.40
N THR A 45 1.40 5.48 3.75
CA THR A 45 2.33 4.96 2.74
C THR A 45 1.71 3.81 1.95
N MET A 46 1.03 2.90 2.64
CA MET A 46 0.29 1.80 1.98
C MET A 46 -0.78 2.34 1.04
N ASP A 47 -1.52 3.37 1.47
CA ASP A 47 -2.50 4.06 0.63
C ASP A 47 -1.86 4.64 -0.64
N ARG A 48 -0.69 5.29 -0.50
CA ARG A 48 0.06 5.80 -1.66
C ARG A 48 0.51 4.69 -2.61
N ILE A 49 1.02 3.57 -2.07
CA ILE A 49 1.45 2.41 -2.87
C ILE A 49 0.24 1.85 -3.64
N LEU A 50 -0.87 1.58 -2.97
CA LEU A 50 -2.07 1.03 -3.59
C LEU A 50 -2.68 1.98 -4.61
N THR A 51 -2.68 3.29 -4.34
CA THR A 51 -3.11 4.32 -5.30
C THR A 51 -2.28 4.27 -6.58
N ASN A 52 -0.96 4.19 -6.46
CA ASN A 52 -0.06 4.12 -7.62
C ASN A 52 -0.28 2.83 -8.43
N ILE A 53 -0.51 1.70 -7.76
CA ILE A 53 -0.84 0.42 -8.42
C ILE A 53 -2.18 0.52 -9.14
N ALA A 54 -3.20 1.10 -8.49
CA ALA A 54 -4.52 1.27 -9.07
C ALA A 54 -4.47 2.15 -10.33
N ILE A 55 -3.70 3.25 -10.32
CA ILE A 55 -3.50 4.10 -11.51
C ILE A 55 -2.91 3.31 -12.69
N GLN A 56 -1.89 2.48 -12.42
CA GLN A 56 -1.28 1.63 -13.45
C GLN A 56 -2.27 0.58 -13.97
N ALA A 57 -2.99 -0.07 -13.05
CA ALA A 57 -3.97 -1.08 -13.40
C ALA A 57 -5.11 -0.49 -14.24
N TYR A 58 -5.67 0.65 -13.86
CA TYR A 58 -6.71 1.35 -14.63
C TYR A 58 -6.24 1.75 -16.02
N SER A 59 -5.01 2.23 -16.14
CA SER A 59 -4.42 2.55 -17.45
C SER A 59 -4.30 1.32 -18.34
N SER A 60 -3.95 0.16 -17.77
CA SER A 60 -3.76 -1.09 -18.50
C SER A 60 -5.06 -1.77 -18.97
N ILE A 61 -6.19 -1.47 -18.32
CA ILE A 61 -7.49 -2.08 -18.63
C ILE A 61 -8.45 -1.16 -19.39
N LYS A 62 -8.02 0.08 -19.68
CA LYS A 62 -8.87 1.13 -20.28
C LYS A 62 -9.57 0.67 -21.57
N ASP A 63 -8.87 -0.07 -22.42
CA ASP A 63 -9.37 -0.50 -23.74
C ASP A 63 -9.94 -1.94 -23.71
N ILE A 64 -10.03 -2.56 -22.53
CA ILE A 64 -10.61 -3.89 -22.34
C ILE A 64 -12.10 -3.75 -22.08
N THR A 65 -12.95 -4.38 -22.90
CA THR A 65 -14.41 -4.33 -22.71
C THR A 65 -14.95 -5.48 -21.88
N SER A 66 -14.31 -6.66 -21.92
CA SER A 66 -14.75 -7.84 -21.17
C SER A 66 -14.47 -7.67 -19.66
N PRO A 67 -15.51 -7.73 -18.80
CA PRO A 67 -15.33 -7.65 -17.34
C PRO A 67 -14.41 -8.74 -16.78
N LEU A 68 -14.47 -9.95 -17.34
CA LEU A 68 -13.59 -11.05 -16.94
C LEU A 68 -12.13 -10.78 -17.31
N ALA A 69 -11.88 -10.17 -18.47
CA ALA A 69 -10.54 -9.80 -18.88
C ALA A 69 -9.98 -8.63 -18.04
N LYS A 70 -10.82 -7.64 -17.67
CA LYS A 70 -10.45 -6.59 -16.70
C LYS A 70 -10.06 -7.19 -15.36
N LEU A 71 -10.89 -8.11 -14.84
CA LEU A 71 -10.66 -8.80 -13.57
C LEU A 71 -9.31 -9.53 -13.59
N LYS A 72 -9.08 -10.35 -14.62
CA LYS A 72 -7.81 -11.09 -14.79
C LYS A 72 -6.61 -10.15 -14.79
N LYS A 73 -6.63 -9.10 -15.63
CA LYS A 73 -5.50 -8.21 -15.81
C LYS A 73 -5.15 -7.42 -14.56
N PHE A 74 -6.15 -6.92 -13.84
CA PHE A 74 -5.90 -6.20 -12.59
C PHE A 74 -5.43 -7.14 -11.48
N THR A 75 -5.97 -8.36 -11.36
CA THR A 75 -5.47 -9.34 -10.39
C THR A 75 -4.03 -9.75 -10.67
N GLU A 76 -3.62 -9.86 -11.94
CA GLU A 76 -2.21 -10.07 -12.32
C GLU A 76 -1.32 -8.93 -11.80
N ILE A 77 -1.69 -7.67 -12.09
CA ILE A 77 -0.93 -6.48 -11.66
C ILE A 77 -0.87 -6.38 -10.12
N GLY A 78 -2.00 -6.63 -9.45
CA GLY A 78 -2.05 -6.67 -7.99
C GLY A 78 -1.12 -7.74 -7.43
N ASN A 79 -1.22 -8.99 -7.89
CA ASN A 79 -0.39 -10.08 -7.38
C ASN A 79 1.12 -9.83 -7.60
N GLU A 80 1.51 -9.27 -8.75
CA GLU A 80 2.90 -8.88 -9.02
C GLU A 80 3.37 -7.76 -8.09
N ALA A 81 2.51 -6.77 -7.83
CA ALA A 81 2.88 -5.58 -7.07
C ALA A 81 2.87 -5.77 -5.54
N VAL A 82 1.93 -6.56 -4.99
CA VAL A 82 1.80 -6.73 -3.54
C VAL A 82 2.21 -8.12 -3.03
N GLY A 83 2.13 -9.19 -3.83
CA GLY A 83 2.29 -10.58 -3.35
C GLY A 83 3.51 -10.83 -2.46
N PRO A 84 4.76 -10.62 -2.94
CA PRO A 84 5.96 -10.81 -2.12
C PRO A 84 6.15 -9.76 -1.01
N ARG A 85 5.53 -8.58 -1.17
CA ARG A 85 5.72 -7.42 -0.28
C ARG A 85 4.84 -7.49 0.96
N THR A 86 3.57 -7.86 0.78
CA THR A 86 2.59 -7.93 1.87
C THR A 86 2.75 -9.19 2.72
N GLN A 87 3.31 -10.28 2.17
CA GLN A 87 3.44 -11.55 2.88
C GLN A 87 4.19 -11.46 4.22
N LYS A 88 5.15 -10.53 4.34
CA LYS A 88 5.93 -10.33 5.57
C LYS A 88 5.23 -9.53 6.66
N PHE A 89 4.14 -8.83 6.34
CA PHE A 89 3.43 -8.00 7.32
C PHE A 89 1.89 -8.13 7.27
N GLU A 90 1.33 -9.01 6.44
CA GLU A 90 -0.12 -9.18 6.26
C GLU A 90 -0.85 -9.45 7.59
N ALA A 91 -0.33 -10.35 8.42
CA ALA A 91 -0.90 -10.67 9.73
C ALA A 91 -0.84 -9.49 10.73
N ASP A 92 0.10 -8.56 10.54
CA ASP A 92 0.24 -7.37 11.36
C ASP A 92 -0.54 -6.18 10.80
N LEU A 93 -0.77 -6.13 9.49
CA LEU A 93 -1.55 -5.08 8.83
C LEU A 93 -2.98 -5.01 9.38
N TRP A 94 -3.61 -6.17 9.61
CA TRP A 94 -4.95 -6.24 10.18
C TRP A 94 -5.04 -5.76 11.65
N LYS A 95 -3.90 -5.61 12.34
CA LYS A 95 -3.83 -5.05 13.70
C LYS A 95 -3.65 -3.53 13.70
N ILE A 96 -3.32 -2.93 12.55
CA ILE A 96 -3.09 -1.50 12.42
C ILE A 96 -4.43 -0.79 12.26
N LYS A 97 -4.71 0.15 13.17
CA LYS A 97 -5.91 0.99 13.10
C LYS A 97 -5.94 1.76 11.77
N GLY A 98 -7.07 1.74 11.07
CA GLY A 98 -7.24 2.42 9.78
C GLY A 98 -6.81 1.60 8.56
N ALA A 99 -6.09 0.49 8.75
CA ALA A 99 -5.63 -0.32 7.63
C ALA A 99 -6.80 -1.02 6.93
N LYS A 100 -7.79 -1.53 7.69
CA LYS A 100 -8.97 -2.16 7.10
C LYS A 100 -9.75 -1.18 6.23
N GLU A 101 -10.05 0.00 6.76
CA GLU A 101 -10.81 1.03 6.06
C GLU A 101 -10.12 1.45 4.76
N MET A 102 -8.79 1.59 4.79
CA MET A 102 -7.98 1.88 3.61
C MET A 102 -8.03 0.74 2.58
N ILE A 103 -7.91 -0.52 3.00
CA ILE A 103 -7.99 -1.69 2.10
C ILE A 103 -9.38 -1.80 1.47
N ASP A 104 -10.44 -1.66 2.28
CA ASP A 104 -11.82 -1.71 1.82
C ASP A 104 -12.08 -0.64 0.75
N TYR A 105 -11.58 0.60 0.96
CA TYR A 105 -11.69 1.68 -0.01
C TYR A 105 -11.09 1.32 -1.38
N HIS A 106 -9.89 0.75 -1.41
CA HIS A 106 -9.24 0.33 -2.66
C HIS A 106 -9.97 -0.84 -3.32
N GLN A 107 -10.47 -1.80 -2.54
CA GLN A 107 -11.27 -2.92 -3.04
C GLN A 107 -12.58 -2.46 -3.69
N ASP A 108 -13.32 -1.58 -3.02
CA ASP A 108 -14.58 -1.05 -3.52
C ASP A 108 -14.39 -0.21 -4.79
N ALA A 109 -13.35 0.63 -4.83
CA ALA A 109 -12.99 1.42 -6.01
C ALA A 109 -12.75 0.52 -7.23
N TYR A 110 -12.00 -0.57 -7.03
CA TYR A 110 -11.72 -1.53 -8.08
C TYR A 110 -12.97 -2.30 -8.54
N ILE A 111 -13.76 -2.84 -7.62
CA ILE A 111 -15.00 -3.57 -7.93
C ILE A 111 -15.94 -2.69 -8.76
N ASN A 112 -16.07 -1.41 -8.40
CA ASN A 112 -16.89 -0.46 -9.13
C ASN A 112 -16.36 -0.16 -10.54
N HIS A 113 -15.06 -0.32 -10.78
CA HIS A 113 -14.45 -0.12 -12.10
C HIS A 113 -14.63 -1.32 -13.03
N ILE A 114 -14.62 -2.56 -12.51
CA ILE A 114 -14.91 -3.75 -13.31
C ILE A 114 -16.35 -3.78 -13.81
N LYS A 115 -17.29 -3.28 -12.99
CA LYS A 115 -18.72 -3.26 -13.30
C LYS A 115 -19.10 -2.27 -14.41
N LYS A 116 -18.24 -1.30 -14.71
CA LYS A 116 -18.43 -0.31 -15.78
C LYS A 116 -17.95 -0.87 -17.12
#